data_AF-W2WSQ4-F1
#
_entry.id   AF-W2WSQ4-F1
#
_cell.length_a   1.000
_cell.length_b   1.000
_cell.length_c   1.000
_cell.angle_alpha   90.00
_cell.angle_beta   90.00
_cell.angle_gamma   90.00
#
_symmetry.space_group_name_H-M   'P 1'
#
loop_
_entity.id
_entity.type
_entity.pdbx_description
1 polymer ?
#
loop_
_entity_poly.entity_id
_entity_poly.type
_entity_poly.pdbx_seq_one_letter_code
_entity_poly.pdbx_strand_id
1 'polypeptide(L)'
;MTPPDFLLRVPPLKLHVRNATQTNGEPAVYELFCRLNKTREKHDEPVEVMQWSLWKTYEEFQAFDNKMRATHNSPFSKMMVTVAFAPGHRVRAFFHQDQTSSFLEKRRAELDFYMQRVMLFPNVVEFSKRGGCKVLADFIGAELYMDCSGLVSPSMNMSGVFSSSRGMLRDSTDSDNRASYVSATGVGDKISSRRKMCRMEIEEELVLRGGAHELKRFKKRARVFRKENDPVAAAEPFVEFLHKEYDPEFVLWILRRFVRSIKSSEKREALCAAGSISVESVDVEDVDENRPQRQNLRLSVQEDDGSTKYEQKLQTFSSSQRSSGGRASDPAIPGRVSRKKANRQILERVNTLSNGNVHTVSEFKQAAKALGNQEMSGQAFVDYLRSTFGKKEAEELLHLVVEVVPQPQVQQELRVALAR
;
A
#
# COMPACT_ATOMS: atom_id res chain seq x y z
N MET A 1 -17.52 -33.18 34.35
CA MET A 1 -16.57 -32.06 34.30
C MET A 1 -17.07 -31.07 33.27
N THR A 2 -17.64 -29.95 33.71
CA THR A 2 -17.99 -28.83 32.84
C THR A 2 -16.69 -28.19 32.34
N PRO A 3 -16.52 -27.94 31.03
CA PRO A 3 -15.34 -27.26 30.53
C PRO A 3 -15.28 -25.85 31.14
N PRO A 4 -14.08 -25.32 31.43
CA PRO A 4 -13.97 -24.04 32.11
C PRO A 4 -14.56 -22.89 31.28
N ASP A 5 -15.37 -22.05 31.91
CA ASP A 5 -16.14 -20.95 31.30
C ASP A 5 -15.31 -19.89 30.53
N PHE A 6 -13.98 -19.90 30.66
CA PHE A 6 -13.11 -18.97 29.93
C PHE A 6 -12.98 -19.28 28.44
N LEU A 7 -13.36 -20.47 27.97
CA LEU A 7 -13.34 -20.82 26.54
C LEU A 7 -14.60 -20.34 25.77
N LEU A 8 -15.63 -19.85 26.47
CA LEU A 8 -16.92 -19.49 25.87
C LEU A 8 -17.23 -17.98 25.87
N ARG A 9 -16.43 -17.16 26.54
CA ARG A 9 -16.62 -15.70 26.50
C ARG A 9 -15.90 -15.10 25.31
N VAL A 10 -16.64 -14.92 24.20
CA VAL A 10 -16.20 -14.04 23.12
C VAL A 10 -16.03 -12.64 23.73
N PRO A 11 -14.83 -12.01 23.66
CA PRO A 11 -14.65 -10.67 24.17
C PRO A 11 -15.67 -9.73 23.51
N PRO A 12 -16.40 -8.92 24.30
CA PRO A 12 -17.44 -8.06 23.73
C PRO A 12 -16.86 -7.03 22.78
N LEU A 13 -15.59 -6.63 22.97
CA LEU A 13 -14.87 -5.68 22.14
C LEU A 13 -13.93 -6.39 21.16
N LYS A 14 -14.05 -6.06 19.86
CA LYS A 14 -13.13 -6.44 18.79
C LYS A 14 -12.40 -5.18 18.29
N LEU A 15 -11.09 -5.27 18.13
CA LEU A 15 -10.24 -4.23 17.56
C LEU A 15 -9.54 -4.74 16.30
N HIS A 16 -9.55 -3.93 15.24
CA HIS A 16 -8.87 -4.24 13.99
C HIS A 16 -8.23 -3.00 13.38
N VAL A 17 -7.07 -3.16 12.75
CA VAL A 17 -6.48 -2.10 11.91
C VAL A 17 -6.81 -2.39 10.45
N ARG A 18 -7.69 -1.61 9.82
CA ARG A 18 -8.33 -1.98 8.53
C ARG A 18 -7.82 -1.22 7.32
N ASN A 19 -7.72 0.09 7.43
CA ASN A 19 -7.34 0.97 6.33
C ASN A 19 -6.02 1.67 6.64
N ALA A 20 -5.30 2.03 5.58
CA ALA A 20 -4.11 2.87 5.67
C ALA A 20 -4.24 3.98 4.62
N THR A 21 -4.07 5.22 5.05
CA THR A 21 -4.06 6.38 4.15
C THR A 21 -2.85 7.25 4.41
N GLN A 22 -2.39 7.92 3.36
CA GLN A 22 -1.30 8.88 3.46
C GLN A 22 -1.57 10.01 2.47
N THR A 23 -1.63 11.23 2.98
CA THR A 23 -1.69 12.44 2.17
C THR A 23 -0.26 12.94 1.94
N ASN A 24 0.00 13.53 0.76
CA ASN A 24 1.34 13.98 0.39
C ASN A 24 1.89 14.97 1.42
N GLY A 25 2.93 14.57 2.16
CA GLY A 25 3.61 15.42 3.15
C GLY A 25 3.24 15.14 4.60
N GLU A 26 2.17 14.39 4.85
CA GLU A 26 1.73 13.98 6.19
C GLU A 26 2.19 12.55 6.53
N PRO A 27 2.33 12.20 7.82
CA PRO A 27 2.60 10.83 8.24
C PRO A 27 1.47 9.89 7.81
N ALA A 28 1.82 8.64 7.54
CA ALA A 28 0.81 7.62 7.24
C ALA A 28 -0.08 7.37 8.47
N VAL A 29 -1.40 7.36 8.25
CA VAL A 29 -2.41 7.10 9.27
C VAL A 29 -3.14 5.80 8.99
N TYR A 30 -3.47 5.09 10.06
CA TYR A 30 -4.10 3.78 10.05
C TYR A 30 -5.43 3.85 10.78
N GLU A 31 -6.46 3.26 10.17
CA GLU A 31 -7.78 3.18 10.79
C GLU A 31 -7.81 2.05 11.81
N LEU A 32 -7.94 2.42 13.08
CA LEU A 32 -8.26 1.53 14.19
C LEU A 32 -9.78 1.44 14.34
N PHE A 33 -10.34 0.35 13.84
CA PHE A 33 -11.77 0.05 13.91
C PHE A 33 -12.08 -0.74 15.18
N CYS A 34 -13.05 -0.25 15.93
CA CYS A 34 -13.53 -0.83 17.19
C CYS A 34 -14.98 -1.29 17.02
N ARG A 35 -15.30 -2.50 17.49
CA ARG A 35 -16.66 -3.03 17.50
C ARG A 35 -16.97 -3.66 18.85
N LEU A 36 -17.94 -3.09 19.54
CA LEU A 36 -18.48 -3.57 20.79
C LEU A 36 -19.82 -4.27 20.54
N ASN A 37 -19.92 -5.53 20.92
CA ASN A 37 -21.17 -6.26 20.98
C ASN A 37 -21.70 -6.18 22.42
N LYS A 38 -22.83 -5.50 22.64
CA LYS A 38 -23.48 -5.48 23.95
C LYS A 38 -24.31 -6.75 24.10
N THR A 39 -23.96 -7.59 25.07
CA THR A 39 -24.78 -8.75 25.45
C THR A 39 -25.92 -8.27 26.36
N ARG A 40 -27.18 -8.38 25.92
CA ARG A 40 -28.36 -8.27 26.80
C ARG A 40 -28.68 -9.63 27.43
N GLU A 41 -29.08 -9.62 28.70
CA GLU A 41 -29.48 -10.82 29.46
C GLU A 41 -30.84 -11.41 29.03
N LYS A 42 -31.59 -10.77 28.12
CA LYS A 42 -32.92 -11.21 27.68
C LYS A 42 -32.93 -11.66 26.22
N HIS A 43 -33.62 -12.77 26.00
CA HIS A 43 -33.39 -13.74 24.92
C HIS A 43 -34.00 -13.38 23.54
N ASP A 44 -34.49 -12.16 23.30
CA ASP A 44 -35.40 -11.91 22.16
C ASP A 44 -35.27 -10.55 21.42
N GLU A 45 -34.14 -9.85 21.56
CA GLU A 45 -33.86 -8.61 20.79
C GLU A 45 -32.51 -8.68 20.05
N PRO A 46 -32.37 -7.97 18.91
CA PRO A 46 -31.12 -7.96 18.15
C PRO A 46 -29.96 -7.42 18.99
N VAL A 47 -28.82 -8.11 18.95
CA VAL A 47 -27.58 -7.70 19.63
C VAL A 47 -27.23 -6.27 19.24
N GLU A 48 -27.23 -5.36 20.21
CA GLU A 48 -26.85 -3.96 19.96
C GLU A 48 -25.33 -3.91 19.69
N VAL A 49 -24.97 -3.59 18.46
CA VAL A 49 -23.57 -3.48 18.01
C VAL A 49 -23.21 -2.01 17.89
N MET A 50 -22.26 -1.56 18.71
CA MET A 50 -21.67 -0.23 18.63
C MET A 50 -20.32 -0.31 17.92
N GLN A 51 -20.08 0.60 16.98
CA GLN A 51 -18.83 0.63 16.21
C GLN A 51 -18.31 2.06 16.09
N TRP A 52 -17.00 2.22 16.17
CA TRP A 52 -16.33 3.51 15.96
C TRP A 52 -14.94 3.29 15.37
N SER A 53 -14.42 4.31 14.70
CA SER A 53 -13.10 4.29 14.07
C SER A 53 -12.26 5.46 14.52
N LEU A 54 -10.97 5.22 14.72
CA LEU A 54 -9.97 6.24 15.02
C LEU A 54 -8.85 6.17 13.98
N TRP A 55 -8.27 7.31 13.65
CA TRP A 55 -7.10 7.36 12.76
C TRP A 55 -5.87 7.60 13.61
N LYS A 56 -4.90 6.68 13.53
CA LYS A 56 -3.68 6.68 14.33
C LYS A 56 -2.44 6.52 13.46
N THR A 57 -1.43 7.30 13.75
CA THR A 57 -0.08 7.20 13.17
C THR A 57 0.70 6.03 13.77
N TYR A 58 1.75 5.57 13.07
CA TYR A 58 2.63 4.53 13.60
C TYR A 58 3.29 4.95 14.92
N GLU A 59 3.66 6.22 15.02
CA GLU A 59 4.26 6.84 16.20
C GLU A 59 3.29 6.82 17.40
N GLU A 60 1.98 7.01 17.17
CA GLU A 60 0.98 6.87 18.23
C GLU A 60 0.84 5.42 18.70
N PHE A 61 0.89 4.42 17.80
CA PHE A 61 0.94 3.01 18.19
C PHE A 61 2.19 2.69 19.01
N GLN A 62 3.33 3.29 18.64
CA GLN A 62 4.58 3.12 19.38
C GLN A 62 4.52 3.79 20.76
N ALA A 63 3.94 4.99 20.85
CA ALA A 63 3.73 5.68 22.12
C ALA A 63 2.78 4.88 23.03
N PHE A 64 1.75 4.24 22.46
CA PHE A 64 0.88 3.30 23.16
C PHE A 64 1.65 2.09 23.70
N ASP A 65 2.45 1.41 22.88
CA ASP A 65 3.29 0.27 23.32
C ASP A 65 4.25 0.68 24.45
N ASN A 66 4.91 1.84 24.32
CA ASN A 66 5.79 2.38 25.35
C ASN A 66 5.03 2.62 26.67
N LYS A 67 3.82 3.19 26.64
CA LYS A 67 3.00 3.41 27.84
C LYS A 67 2.56 2.10 28.50
N MET A 68 2.16 1.11 27.68
CA MET A 68 1.80 -0.23 28.15
C MET A 68 2.97 -0.90 28.87
N ARG A 69 4.20 -0.76 28.36
CA ARG A 69 5.42 -1.30 28.95
C ARG A 69 5.91 -0.51 30.17
N ALA A 70 5.84 0.81 30.13
CA ALA A 70 6.38 1.70 31.18
C ALA A 70 5.65 1.59 32.53
N THR A 71 4.41 1.06 32.54
CA THR A 71 3.62 0.93 33.77
C THR A 71 4.12 -0.26 34.61
N HIS A 72 5.23 -0.05 35.32
CA HIS A 72 6.03 -1.08 36.02
C HIS A 72 5.24 -1.94 37.04
N ASN A 73 4.11 -1.44 37.53
CA ASN A 73 3.23 -2.13 38.49
C ASN A 73 1.94 -2.68 37.88
N SER A 74 1.78 -2.62 36.56
CA SER A 74 0.61 -3.17 35.86
C SER A 74 0.83 -4.62 35.44
N PRO A 75 -0.16 -5.52 35.60
CA PRO A 75 -0.07 -6.88 35.06
C PRO A 75 0.17 -6.89 33.55
N PHE A 76 -0.30 -5.86 32.83
CA PHE A 76 -0.14 -5.76 31.38
C PHE A 76 1.33 -5.53 30.98
N SER A 77 2.11 -4.77 31.74
CA SER A 77 3.54 -4.54 31.42
C SER A 77 4.33 -5.86 31.39
N LYS A 78 4.07 -6.76 32.34
CA LYS A 78 4.67 -8.10 32.37
C LYS A 78 4.27 -8.95 31.16
N MET A 79 3.01 -8.83 30.73
CA MET A 79 2.50 -9.57 29.58
C MET A 79 3.01 -9.02 28.24
N MET A 80 3.25 -7.72 28.15
CA MET A 80 3.80 -7.06 26.96
C MET A 80 5.17 -7.62 26.55
N VAL A 81 5.91 -8.27 27.46
CA VAL A 81 7.15 -9.02 27.13
C VAL A 81 6.89 -10.13 26.10
N THR A 82 5.69 -10.73 26.12
CA THR A 82 5.29 -11.79 25.18
C THR A 82 4.80 -11.26 23.83
N VAL A 83 4.63 -9.94 23.71
CA VAL A 83 4.11 -9.28 22.50
C VAL A 83 5.21 -8.40 21.91
N ALA A 84 5.72 -8.84 20.75
CA ALA A 84 6.60 -8.02 19.94
C ALA A 84 5.81 -6.87 19.30
N PHE A 85 6.29 -5.64 19.45
CA PHE A 85 5.74 -4.50 18.72
C PHE A 85 6.00 -4.64 17.21
N ALA A 86 5.15 -4.02 16.40
CA ALA A 86 5.29 -4.00 14.96
C ALA A 86 6.69 -3.44 14.57
N PRO A 87 7.53 -4.19 13.84
CA PRO A 87 8.91 -3.81 13.59
C PRO A 87 9.04 -2.40 13.01
N GLY A 88 9.93 -1.62 13.60
CA GLY A 88 10.36 -0.36 13.01
C GLY A 88 11.10 -0.65 11.72
N HIS A 89 10.42 -0.58 10.56
CA HIS A 89 11.07 -0.64 9.25
C HIS A 89 11.87 0.64 9.02
N ARG A 90 13.01 0.78 9.71
CA ARG A 90 13.98 1.87 9.50
C ARG A 90 14.66 1.77 8.13
N VAL A 91 14.53 0.63 7.44
CA VAL A 91 15.40 0.18 6.34
C VAL A 91 15.01 0.71 4.94
N ARG A 92 14.11 1.69 4.81
CA ARG A 92 13.59 2.11 3.48
C ARG A 92 13.70 3.60 3.18
N ALA A 93 14.65 4.28 3.81
CA ALA A 93 14.95 5.69 3.58
C ALA A 93 15.57 5.99 2.19
N PHE A 94 15.97 4.97 1.43
CA PHE A 94 16.27 5.13 0.00
C PHE A 94 14.98 5.01 -0.83
N PHE A 95 14.51 6.15 -1.37
CA PHE A 95 13.39 6.30 -2.31
C PHE A 95 11.97 5.96 -1.80
N HIS A 96 11.65 6.28 -0.54
CA HIS A 96 10.26 6.30 -0.06
C HIS A 96 9.47 5.00 -0.28
N GLN A 97 10.09 3.82 -0.14
CA GLN A 97 9.34 2.56 -0.23
C GLN A 97 8.33 2.42 0.92
N ASP A 98 8.48 3.19 1.99
CA ASP A 98 7.56 3.32 3.12
C ASP A 98 6.24 4.04 2.79
N GLN A 99 6.16 4.72 1.63
CA GLN A 99 4.96 5.43 1.16
C GLN A 99 4.22 4.66 0.06
N THR A 100 4.73 3.47 -0.30
CA THR A 100 4.06 2.62 -1.29
C THR A 100 2.83 1.97 -0.68
N SER A 101 1.77 1.80 -1.48
CA SER A 101 0.54 1.14 -1.01
C SER A 101 0.80 -0.27 -0.48
N SER A 102 1.75 -1.02 -1.07
CA SER A 102 2.15 -2.34 -0.61
C SER A 102 2.82 -2.32 0.76
N PHE A 103 3.62 -1.29 1.05
CA PHE A 103 4.20 -1.12 2.36
C PHE A 103 3.16 -0.68 3.40
N LEU A 104 2.29 0.26 3.05
CA LEU A 104 1.21 0.70 3.94
C LEU A 104 0.32 -0.48 4.32
N GLU A 105 -0.01 -1.37 3.37
CA GLU A 105 -0.77 -2.59 3.62
C GLU A 105 0.00 -3.57 4.52
N LYS A 106 1.30 -3.78 4.26
CA LYS A 106 2.15 -4.61 5.11
C LYS A 106 2.18 -4.09 6.55
N ARG A 107 2.39 -2.78 6.73
CA ARG A 107 2.44 -2.14 8.05
C ARG A 107 1.07 -2.18 8.74
N ARG A 108 -0.02 -2.00 8.00
CA ARG A 108 -1.39 -2.20 8.52
C ARG A 108 -1.56 -3.62 9.07
N ALA A 109 -1.13 -4.63 8.33
CA ALA A 109 -1.21 -6.03 8.76
C ALA A 109 -0.40 -6.30 10.05
N GLU A 110 0.80 -5.75 10.14
CA GLU A 110 1.64 -5.87 11.33
C GLU A 110 1.02 -5.18 12.56
N LEU A 111 0.45 -3.99 12.38
CA LEU A 111 -0.25 -3.26 13.45
C LEU A 111 -1.53 -3.99 13.89
N ASP A 112 -2.30 -4.53 12.95
CA ASP A 112 -3.50 -5.34 13.23
C ASP A 112 -3.13 -6.58 14.03
N PHE A 113 -2.09 -7.30 13.62
CA PHE A 113 -1.58 -8.47 14.35
C PHE A 113 -1.10 -8.12 15.76
N TYR A 114 -0.38 -7.01 15.92
CA TYR A 114 0.03 -6.50 17.22
C TYR A 114 -1.19 -6.23 18.13
N MET A 115 -2.19 -5.49 17.64
CA MET A 115 -3.39 -5.17 18.40
C MET A 115 -4.18 -6.43 18.78
N GLN A 116 -4.30 -7.39 17.87
CA GLN A 116 -4.97 -8.67 18.15
C GLN A 116 -4.27 -9.43 19.29
N ARG A 117 -2.93 -9.40 19.38
CA ARG A 117 -2.20 -10.03 20.48
C ARG A 117 -2.41 -9.31 21.81
N VAL A 118 -2.41 -7.98 21.81
CA VAL A 118 -2.74 -7.20 23.02
C VAL A 118 -4.14 -7.54 23.53
N MET A 119 -5.09 -7.74 22.62
CA MET A 119 -6.48 -8.10 22.94
C MET A 119 -6.65 -9.52 23.51
N LEU A 120 -5.62 -10.37 23.47
CA LEU A 120 -5.62 -11.68 24.13
C LEU A 120 -5.31 -11.59 25.63
N PHE A 121 -4.90 -10.41 26.13
CA PHE A 121 -4.61 -10.25 27.55
C PHE A 121 -5.90 -10.33 28.38
N PRO A 122 -5.89 -11.09 29.49
CA PRO A 122 -7.05 -11.21 30.36
C PRO A 122 -7.39 -9.84 30.95
N ASN A 123 -8.69 -9.55 31.00
CA ASN A 123 -9.25 -8.31 31.55
C ASN A 123 -8.81 -7.01 30.87
N VAL A 124 -8.06 -7.06 29.76
CA VAL A 124 -7.53 -5.85 29.11
C VAL A 124 -8.63 -4.89 28.65
N VAL A 125 -9.80 -5.43 28.31
CA VAL A 125 -11.01 -4.70 27.88
C VAL A 125 -12.08 -4.56 28.97
N GLU A 126 -11.84 -5.05 30.20
CA GLU A 126 -12.80 -4.94 31.30
C GLU A 126 -12.72 -3.56 31.98
N PHE A 127 -13.06 -2.50 31.24
CA PHE A 127 -12.95 -1.11 31.71
C PHE A 127 -13.89 -0.75 32.88
N SER A 128 -14.99 -1.49 33.04
CA SER A 128 -15.91 -1.31 34.18
C SER A 128 -15.36 -1.85 35.50
N LYS A 129 -14.22 -2.56 35.49
CA LYS A 129 -13.58 -3.12 36.68
C LYS A 129 -12.17 -2.58 36.87
N ARG A 130 -11.69 -2.63 38.11
CA ARG A 130 -10.34 -2.18 38.52
C ARG A 130 -9.18 -2.94 37.84
N GLY A 131 -9.48 -4.04 37.14
CA GLY A 131 -8.51 -4.84 36.39
C GLY A 131 -8.33 -4.42 34.93
N GLY A 132 -9.11 -3.45 34.43
CA GLY A 132 -9.04 -2.99 33.04
C GLY A 132 -7.77 -2.20 32.70
N CYS A 133 -7.43 -2.13 31.41
CA CYS A 133 -6.29 -1.36 30.96
C CYS A 133 -6.67 0.08 30.61
N LYS A 134 -6.34 1.04 31.47
CA LYS A 134 -6.57 2.47 31.21
C LYS A 134 -5.86 2.97 29.95
N VAL A 135 -4.62 2.53 29.73
CA VAL A 135 -3.84 2.94 28.55
C VAL A 135 -4.52 2.52 27.24
N LEU A 136 -5.15 1.33 27.23
CA LEU A 136 -5.94 0.87 26.09
C LEU A 136 -7.23 1.67 25.94
N ALA A 137 -7.96 1.91 27.03
CA ALA A 137 -9.18 2.71 27.02
C ALA A 137 -8.95 4.12 26.45
N ASP A 138 -7.89 4.80 26.91
CA ASP A 138 -7.50 6.13 26.43
C ASP A 138 -7.11 6.08 24.94
N PHE A 139 -6.37 5.05 24.53
CA PHE A 139 -5.90 4.91 23.14
C PHE A 139 -7.05 4.70 22.14
N ILE A 140 -8.09 3.96 22.54
CA ILE A 140 -9.27 3.67 21.72
C ILE A 140 -10.43 4.64 21.96
N GLY A 141 -10.27 5.67 22.79
CA GLY A 141 -11.35 6.60 23.14
C GLY A 141 -12.57 5.92 23.76
N ALA A 142 -12.36 4.87 24.58
CA ALA A 142 -13.43 4.04 25.11
C ALA A 142 -14.44 4.81 25.98
N GLU A 143 -14.01 5.90 26.62
CA GLU A 143 -14.84 6.71 27.54
C GLU A 143 -16.13 7.23 26.90
N LEU A 144 -16.14 7.47 25.59
CA LEU A 144 -17.32 7.94 24.86
C LEU A 144 -18.34 6.83 24.55
N TYR A 145 -17.94 5.56 24.67
CA TYR A 145 -18.69 4.41 24.14
C TYR A 145 -18.90 3.30 25.18
N MET A 146 -18.13 3.29 26.27
CA MET A 146 -18.09 2.23 27.27
C MET A 146 -18.00 2.81 28.68
N ASP A 147 -18.54 2.07 29.65
CA ASP A 147 -18.34 2.39 31.06
C ASP A 147 -16.88 2.16 31.47
N CYS A 148 -16.19 3.25 31.75
CA CYS A 148 -14.80 3.30 32.18
C CYS A 148 -14.65 3.67 33.67
N SER A 149 -15.75 3.67 34.43
CA SER A 149 -15.77 4.04 35.86
C SER A 149 -14.88 3.16 36.73
N GLY A 150 -14.59 1.92 36.31
CA GLY A 150 -13.70 1.00 37.00
C GLY A 150 -12.21 1.32 36.86
N LEU A 151 -11.82 2.17 35.90
CA LEU A 151 -10.42 2.51 35.61
C LEU A 151 -9.87 3.63 36.50
N VAL A 152 -10.67 4.15 37.43
CA VAL A 152 -10.29 5.27 38.30
C VAL A 152 -9.18 4.83 39.25
N SER A 153 -7.98 5.36 39.03
CA SER A 153 -6.90 5.38 40.01
C SER A 153 -6.97 6.70 40.80
N PRO A 154 -6.63 6.71 42.11
CA PRO A 154 -6.59 7.94 42.88
C PRO A 154 -5.40 8.76 42.37
N SER A 155 -5.66 9.79 41.57
CA SER A 155 -4.64 10.76 41.17
C SER A 155 -5.24 12.14 41.30
N MET A 156 -4.64 12.92 42.21
CA MET A 156 -4.99 14.31 42.48
C MET A 156 -4.95 15.16 41.20
N ASN A 157 -5.89 16.11 41.17
CA ASN A 157 -5.86 17.34 40.40
C ASN A 157 -4.48 17.72 39.86
N MET A 158 -4.37 17.81 38.54
CA MET A 158 -3.79 19.01 37.91
C MET A 158 -4.50 19.23 36.58
N SER A 159 -5.27 20.32 36.55
CA SER A 159 -5.71 21.02 35.36
C SER A 159 -4.52 21.27 34.43
N GLY A 160 -4.61 20.76 33.19
CA GLY A 160 -3.65 21.01 32.14
C GLY A 160 -4.38 21.04 30.81
N VAL A 161 -4.93 22.21 30.50
CA VAL A 161 -5.64 22.55 29.26
C VAL A 161 -4.76 22.21 28.05
N PHE A 162 -5.21 21.30 27.19
CA PHE A 162 -4.89 21.33 25.76
C PHE A 162 -6.16 20.99 24.97
N SER A 163 -6.86 22.05 24.60
CA SER A 163 -7.77 22.08 23.46
C SER A 163 -7.04 21.59 22.21
N SER A 164 -7.63 20.64 21.50
CA SER A 164 -7.52 20.57 20.04
C SER A 164 -8.77 19.92 19.43
N SER A 165 -9.55 20.81 18.82
CA SER A 165 -10.27 20.63 17.55
C SER A 165 -11.36 19.56 17.48
N ARG A 166 -12.58 20.03 17.79
CA ARG A 166 -13.85 19.59 17.20
C ARG A 166 -13.71 19.35 15.69
N GLY A 167 -13.70 18.09 15.27
CA GLY A 167 -14.00 17.69 13.90
C GLY A 167 -15.51 17.49 13.74
N MET A 168 -16.09 18.11 12.72
CA MET A 168 -17.53 18.12 12.46
C MET A 168 -18.14 16.73 12.38
N LEU A 169 -19.16 16.50 13.21
CA LEU A 169 -20.13 15.43 13.05
C LEU A 169 -20.92 15.69 11.76
N ARG A 170 -20.83 14.74 10.83
CA ARG A 170 -21.75 14.64 9.70
C ARG A 170 -22.70 13.50 10.01
N ASP A 171 -23.91 13.88 10.39
CA ASP A 171 -25.03 12.95 10.52
C ASP A 171 -25.30 12.27 9.17
N SER A 172 -25.47 10.95 9.19
CA SER A 172 -26.17 10.24 8.14
C SER A 172 -26.91 9.06 8.77
N THR A 173 -28.20 9.28 8.95
CA THR A 173 -29.26 8.31 9.22
C THR A 173 -29.48 7.37 8.03
N ASP A 174 -29.95 6.17 8.36
CA ASP A 174 -30.64 5.15 7.55
C ASP A 174 -29.96 4.54 6.31
N SER A 175 -29.63 3.25 6.41
CA SER A 175 -30.60 2.20 6.04
C SER A 175 -30.00 0.79 6.15
N ASP A 176 -30.86 -0.13 6.56
CA ASP A 176 -30.64 -1.56 6.72
C ASP A 176 -30.07 -2.24 5.46
N ASN A 177 -29.08 -3.12 5.65
CA ASN A 177 -29.18 -4.41 4.99
C ASN A 177 -28.50 -5.54 5.78
N ARG A 178 -29.38 -6.45 6.19
CA ARG A 178 -29.17 -7.72 6.86
C ARG A 178 -28.55 -8.73 5.89
N ALA A 179 -27.37 -9.28 6.22
CA ALA A 179 -26.98 -10.66 5.84
C ALA A 179 -25.70 -11.13 6.55
N SER A 180 -25.91 -12.01 7.53
CA SER A 180 -25.22 -13.25 7.88
C SER A 180 -23.78 -13.50 7.39
N TYR A 181 -22.92 -13.80 8.37
CA TYR A 181 -21.67 -14.53 8.18
C TYR A 181 -21.95 -15.98 7.80
N VAL A 182 -21.53 -16.38 6.60
CA VAL A 182 -21.11 -17.75 6.30
C VAL A 182 -19.72 -17.64 5.68
N SER A 183 -18.76 -18.30 6.30
CA SER A 183 -17.41 -18.48 5.77
C SER A 183 -17.48 -19.38 4.53
N ALA A 184 -17.85 -18.79 3.40
CA ALA A 184 -17.50 -19.30 2.09
C ALA A 184 -16.19 -18.61 1.70
N THR A 185 -15.20 -19.35 1.22
CA THR A 185 -14.18 -18.81 0.31
C THR A 185 -14.92 -18.18 -0.87
N GLY A 186 -15.27 -16.92 -0.70
CA GLY A 186 -16.37 -16.28 -1.39
C GLY A 186 -16.00 -16.06 -2.85
N VAL A 187 -16.96 -16.31 -3.72
CA VAL A 187 -16.94 -15.97 -5.15
C VAL A 187 -16.35 -14.57 -5.40
N GLY A 188 -16.49 -13.63 -4.46
CA GLY A 188 -15.90 -12.29 -4.50
C GLY A 188 -14.36 -12.21 -4.61
N ASP A 189 -13.60 -13.09 -3.96
CA ASP A 189 -12.12 -13.10 -4.06
C ASP A 189 -11.65 -13.61 -5.41
N LYS A 190 -12.35 -14.61 -5.96
CA LYS A 190 -12.11 -15.12 -7.31
C LYS A 190 -12.43 -14.07 -8.37
N ILE A 191 -13.54 -13.32 -8.22
CA ILE A 191 -13.91 -12.22 -9.12
C ILE A 191 -12.89 -11.06 -9.04
N SER A 192 -12.37 -10.74 -7.85
CA SER A 192 -11.32 -9.73 -7.67
C SER A 192 -10.02 -10.13 -8.37
N SER A 193 -9.61 -11.39 -8.24
CA SER A 193 -8.43 -11.94 -8.91
C SER A 193 -8.59 -11.95 -10.44
N ARG A 194 -9.73 -12.43 -10.95
CA ARG A 194 -10.03 -12.51 -12.39
C ARG A 194 -10.05 -11.13 -13.06
N ARG A 195 -10.59 -10.12 -12.38
CA ARG A 195 -10.53 -8.72 -12.84
C ARG A 195 -9.12 -8.18 -13.01
N LYS A 196 -8.21 -8.57 -12.11
CA LYS A 196 -6.79 -8.20 -12.21
C LYS A 196 -6.13 -8.90 -13.40
N MET A 197 -6.44 -10.17 -13.63
CA MET A 197 -5.94 -10.93 -14.79
C MET A 197 -6.34 -10.31 -16.11
N CYS A 198 -7.64 -10.05 -16.35
CA CYS A 198 -8.09 -9.42 -17.61
C CYS A 198 -7.44 -8.05 -17.84
N ARG A 199 -7.16 -7.31 -16.76
CA ARG A 199 -6.42 -6.05 -16.87
C ARG A 199 -4.97 -6.27 -17.28
N MET A 200 -4.27 -7.23 -16.69
CA MET A 200 -2.88 -7.53 -17.05
C MET A 200 -2.77 -8.01 -18.50
N GLU A 201 -3.66 -8.90 -18.94
CA GLU A 201 -3.70 -9.39 -20.32
C GLU A 201 -3.81 -8.24 -21.34
N ILE A 202 -4.72 -7.28 -21.12
CA ILE A 202 -4.84 -6.10 -21.98
C ILE A 202 -3.55 -5.27 -21.96
N GLU A 203 -2.95 -5.10 -20.78
CA GLU A 203 -1.73 -4.30 -20.65
C GLU A 203 -0.53 -4.96 -21.34
N GLU A 204 -0.42 -6.28 -21.29
CA GLU A 204 0.63 -7.07 -21.96
C GLU A 204 0.47 -7.05 -23.48
N GLU A 205 -0.73 -7.35 -24.00
CA GLU A 205 -1.00 -7.34 -25.45
C GLU A 205 -0.81 -5.96 -26.09
N LEU A 206 -1.21 -4.89 -25.40
CA LEU A 206 -0.96 -3.52 -25.87
C LEU A 206 0.53 -3.17 -25.92
N VAL A 207 1.33 -3.74 -25.02
CA VAL A 207 2.79 -3.58 -25.06
C VAL A 207 3.40 -4.40 -26.19
N LEU A 208 2.88 -5.61 -26.43
CA LEU A 208 3.34 -6.48 -27.51
C LEU A 208 3.06 -5.88 -28.89
N ARG A 209 1.86 -5.32 -29.12
CA ARG A 209 1.45 -4.81 -30.44
C ARG A 209 2.00 -3.43 -30.80
N GLY A 210 2.01 -2.49 -29.84
CA GLY A 210 2.45 -1.11 -30.13
C GLY A 210 3.19 -0.43 -28.99
N GLY A 211 3.73 -1.23 -28.07
CA GLY A 211 4.70 -0.79 -27.08
C GLY A 211 4.13 0.08 -25.97
N ALA A 212 5.04 0.63 -25.17
CA ALA A 212 4.69 1.41 -23.99
C ALA A 212 3.90 2.71 -24.28
N HIS A 213 3.89 3.18 -25.53
CA HIS A 213 3.17 4.39 -25.93
C HIS A 213 1.67 4.13 -26.08
N GLU A 214 1.28 3.05 -26.76
CA GLU A 214 -0.12 2.65 -26.90
C GLU A 214 -0.74 2.28 -25.56
N LEU A 215 -0.02 1.51 -24.74
CA LEU A 215 -0.45 1.22 -23.37
C LEU A 215 -0.74 2.50 -22.57
N LYS A 216 0.10 3.54 -22.71
CA LYS A 216 -0.13 4.83 -22.02
C LYS A 216 -1.37 5.55 -22.55
N ARG A 217 -1.60 5.54 -23.86
CA ARG A 217 -2.80 6.16 -24.49
C ARG A 217 -4.06 5.44 -24.03
N PHE A 218 -4.08 4.11 -24.09
CA PHE A 218 -5.16 3.29 -23.58
C PHE A 218 -5.43 3.55 -22.09
N LYS A 219 -4.39 3.51 -21.22
CA LYS A 219 -4.55 3.79 -19.78
C LYS A 219 -5.12 5.17 -19.51
N LYS A 220 -4.75 6.19 -20.30
CA LYS A 220 -5.32 7.54 -20.19
C LYS A 220 -6.82 7.52 -20.48
N ARG A 221 -7.24 6.90 -21.57
CA ARG A 221 -8.65 6.82 -21.98
C ARG A 221 -9.49 5.96 -21.03
N ALA A 222 -8.97 4.80 -20.63
CA ALA A 222 -9.59 3.94 -19.63
C ALA A 222 -9.78 4.64 -18.27
N ARG A 223 -8.87 5.54 -17.88
CA ARG A 223 -9.03 6.35 -16.66
C ARG A 223 -10.14 7.37 -16.80
N VAL A 224 -10.28 8.02 -17.97
CA VAL A 224 -11.37 8.97 -18.24
C VAL A 224 -12.71 8.25 -18.14
N PHE A 225 -12.87 7.10 -18.82
CA PHE A 225 -14.07 6.25 -18.72
C PHE A 225 -14.44 5.89 -17.27
N ARG A 226 -13.44 5.55 -16.44
CA ARG A 226 -13.69 5.20 -15.03
C ARG A 226 -14.08 6.40 -14.16
N LYS A 227 -13.58 7.60 -14.47
CA LYS A 227 -13.83 8.82 -13.69
C LYS A 227 -15.18 9.47 -14.03
N GLU A 228 -15.63 9.33 -15.26
CA GLU A 228 -16.91 9.89 -15.71
C GLU A 228 -18.08 9.29 -14.93
N ASN A 229 -19.02 10.11 -14.48
CA ASN A 229 -20.12 9.64 -13.62
C ASN A 229 -21.25 9.03 -14.46
N ASP A 230 -21.49 9.58 -15.65
CA ASP A 230 -22.50 9.07 -16.59
C ASP A 230 -21.96 7.86 -17.37
N PRO A 231 -22.53 6.65 -17.20
CA PRO A 231 -22.09 5.44 -17.89
C PRO A 231 -22.17 5.53 -19.42
N VAL A 232 -23.21 6.17 -19.97
CA VAL A 232 -23.46 6.24 -21.42
C VAL A 232 -22.51 7.24 -22.06
N ALA A 233 -22.44 8.45 -21.48
CA ALA A 233 -21.50 9.49 -21.94
C ALA A 233 -20.03 9.07 -21.79
N ALA A 234 -19.72 8.13 -20.88
CA ALA A 234 -18.38 7.55 -20.76
C ALA A 234 -18.07 6.50 -21.84
N ALA A 235 -19.07 5.67 -22.18
CA ALA A 235 -18.90 4.48 -23.03
C ALA A 235 -18.65 4.84 -24.49
N GLU A 236 -19.45 5.74 -25.08
CA GLU A 236 -19.35 6.09 -26.50
C GLU A 236 -17.95 6.64 -26.87
N PRO A 237 -17.38 7.63 -26.17
CA PRO A 237 -16.07 8.17 -26.53
C PRO A 237 -14.92 7.17 -26.30
N PHE A 238 -15.14 6.20 -25.41
CA PHE A 238 -14.16 5.14 -25.16
C PHE A 238 -14.16 4.09 -26.27
N VAL A 239 -15.34 3.66 -26.73
CA VAL A 239 -15.48 2.73 -27.85
C VAL A 239 -15.01 3.37 -29.17
N GLU A 240 -15.39 4.62 -29.42
CA GLU A 240 -14.93 5.39 -30.58
C GLU A 240 -13.39 5.48 -30.62
N PHE A 241 -12.76 5.74 -29.47
CA PHE A 241 -11.30 5.73 -29.35
C PHE A 241 -10.69 4.36 -29.73
N LEU A 242 -11.32 3.25 -29.32
CA LEU A 242 -10.81 1.93 -29.64
C LEU A 242 -10.90 1.64 -31.14
N HIS A 243 -12.06 1.89 -31.76
CA HIS A 243 -12.23 1.71 -33.21
C HIS A 243 -11.33 2.60 -34.05
N LYS A 244 -10.93 3.77 -33.52
CA LYS A 244 -10.01 4.67 -34.21
C LYS A 244 -8.55 4.21 -34.16
N GLU A 245 -8.14 3.55 -33.08
CA GLU A 245 -6.72 3.25 -32.82
C GLU A 245 -6.36 1.78 -33.09
N TYR A 246 -7.33 0.87 -33.11
CA TYR A 246 -7.09 -0.57 -33.20
C TYR A 246 -7.94 -1.22 -34.29
N ASP A 247 -7.47 -2.36 -34.79
CA ASP A 247 -8.22 -3.17 -35.74
C ASP A 247 -9.50 -3.75 -35.10
N PRO A 248 -10.59 -3.98 -35.87
CA PRO A 248 -11.88 -4.38 -35.32
C PRO A 248 -11.84 -5.66 -34.47
N GLU A 249 -11.00 -6.63 -34.83
CA GLU A 249 -10.84 -7.88 -34.08
C GLU A 249 -10.21 -7.63 -32.71
N PHE A 250 -9.16 -6.80 -32.68
CA PHE A 250 -8.49 -6.42 -31.44
C PHE A 250 -9.35 -5.49 -30.57
N VAL A 251 -10.16 -4.62 -31.16
CA VAL A 251 -11.16 -3.82 -30.42
C VAL A 251 -12.12 -4.73 -29.68
N LEU A 252 -12.67 -5.73 -30.36
CA LEU A 252 -13.59 -6.69 -29.75
C LEU A 252 -12.90 -7.49 -28.62
N TRP A 253 -11.66 -7.91 -28.85
CA TRP A 253 -10.85 -8.59 -27.85
C TRP A 253 -10.60 -7.73 -26.60
N ILE A 254 -10.23 -6.46 -26.78
CA ILE A 254 -10.03 -5.50 -25.68
C ILE A 254 -11.33 -5.30 -24.93
N LEU A 255 -12.43 -5.03 -25.64
CA LEU A 255 -13.70 -4.70 -25.02
C LEU A 255 -14.25 -5.86 -24.18
N ARG A 256 -14.21 -7.10 -24.67
CA ARG A 256 -14.61 -8.29 -23.89
C ARG A 256 -13.87 -8.38 -22.56
N ARG A 257 -12.55 -8.20 -22.58
CA ARG A 257 -11.70 -8.25 -21.37
C ARG A 257 -11.86 -7.02 -20.49
N PHE A 258 -12.08 -5.85 -21.09
CA PHE A 258 -12.22 -4.60 -20.35
C PHE A 258 -13.55 -4.57 -19.60
N VAL A 259 -14.64 -5.03 -20.21
CA VAL A 259 -15.95 -5.24 -19.56
C VAL A 259 -15.80 -6.12 -18.32
N ARG A 260 -15.10 -7.25 -18.45
CA ARG A 260 -14.81 -8.15 -17.30
C ARG A 260 -14.05 -7.44 -16.19
N SER A 261 -13.18 -6.48 -16.49
CA SER A 261 -12.41 -5.72 -15.51
C SER A 261 -13.21 -4.66 -14.72
N ILE A 262 -14.41 -4.29 -15.17
CA ILE A 262 -15.20 -3.18 -14.59
C ILE A 262 -16.07 -3.67 -13.40
N LYS A 263 -16.05 -2.92 -12.30
CA LYS A 263 -16.84 -3.23 -11.09
C LYS A 263 -18.31 -2.82 -11.18
N SER A 264 -18.61 -1.64 -11.74
CA SER A 264 -19.98 -1.11 -11.89
C SER A 264 -20.75 -1.89 -12.97
N SER A 265 -21.96 -2.34 -12.67
CA SER A 265 -22.86 -2.99 -13.63
C SER A 265 -23.32 -2.03 -14.71
N GLU A 266 -23.77 -0.83 -14.33
CA GLU A 266 -24.23 0.22 -15.25
C GLU A 266 -23.17 0.58 -16.30
N LYS A 267 -21.91 0.70 -15.89
CA LYS A 267 -20.78 0.95 -16.81
C LYS A 267 -20.45 -0.24 -17.71
N ARG A 268 -20.71 -1.48 -17.26
CA ARG A 268 -20.56 -2.66 -18.12
C ARG A 268 -21.64 -2.69 -19.18
N GLU A 269 -22.88 -2.47 -18.79
CA GLU A 269 -24.04 -2.45 -19.69
C GLU A 269 -23.90 -1.35 -20.74
N ALA A 270 -23.58 -0.12 -20.32
CA ALA A 270 -23.35 0.99 -21.25
C ALA A 270 -22.20 0.70 -22.23
N LEU A 271 -21.12 0.06 -21.76
CA LEU A 271 -19.99 -0.31 -22.62
C LEU A 271 -20.33 -1.44 -23.59
N CYS A 272 -21.13 -2.43 -23.15
CA CYS A 272 -21.63 -3.49 -24.02
C CYS A 272 -22.58 -2.94 -25.09
N ALA A 273 -23.48 -2.03 -24.72
CA ALA A 273 -24.39 -1.35 -25.65
C ALA A 273 -23.62 -0.52 -26.69
N ALA A 274 -22.65 0.29 -26.26
CA ALA A 274 -21.84 1.11 -27.16
C ALA A 274 -20.91 0.26 -28.05
N GLY A 275 -20.37 -0.85 -27.53
CA GLY A 275 -19.45 -1.74 -28.23
C GLY A 275 -20.10 -2.80 -29.11
N SER A 276 -21.45 -2.86 -29.18
CA SER A 276 -22.20 -3.94 -29.82
C SER A 276 -21.82 -5.35 -29.33
N ILE A 277 -21.55 -5.50 -28.02
CA ILE A 277 -21.15 -6.77 -27.41
C ILE A 277 -22.31 -7.35 -26.62
N SER A 278 -22.66 -8.61 -26.90
CA SER A 278 -23.66 -9.31 -26.08
C SER A 278 -23.07 -9.64 -24.71
N VAL A 279 -23.75 -9.22 -23.64
CA VAL A 279 -23.36 -9.50 -22.24
C VAL A 279 -23.27 -11.01 -21.98
N GLU A 280 -24.13 -11.80 -22.62
CA GLU A 280 -24.14 -13.27 -22.50
C GLU A 280 -22.90 -13.92 -23.11
N SER A 281 -22.32 -13.32 -24.17
CA SER A 281 -21.09 -13.84 -24.79
C SER A 281 -19.83 -13.62 -23.94
N VAL A 282 -19.89 -12.71 -22.96
CA VAL A 282 -18.74 -12.37 -22.08
C VAL A 282 -18.59 -13.37 -20.94
N ASP A 283 -19.66 -14.04 -20.52
CA ASP A 283 -19.63 -15.00 -19.40
C ASP A 283 -19.50 -16.48 -19.85
N VAL A 284 -19.86 -16.80 -21.10
CA VAL A 284 -19.87 -18.21 -21.61
C VAL A 284 -18.49 -18.76 -21.94
N GLU A 285 -17.51 -17.93 -22.34
CA GLU A 285 -16.12 -18.38 -22.62
C GLU A 285 -15.38 -18.97 -21.41
N ASP A 286 -15.95 -18.87 -20.20
CA ASP A 286 -15.30 -19.31 -18.95
C ASP A 286 -15.56 -20.79 -18.58
N VAL A 287 -16.50 -21.44 -19.26
CA VAL A 287 -16.79 -22.86 -19.01
C VAL A 287 -15.85 -23.78 -19.81
N ASP A 288 -15.34 -23.33 -20.96
CA ASP A 288 -14.59 -24.17 -21.90
C ASP A 288 -13.05 -24.13 -21.70
N GLU A 289 -12.50 -23.07 -21.10
CA GLU A 289 -11.04 -22.94 -20.89
C GLU A 289 -10.47 -23.77 -19.71
N ASN A 290 -11.31 -24.48 -18.96
CA ASN A 290 -10.85 -25.36 -17.86
C ASN A 290 -10.49 -26.79 -18.30
N ARG A 291 -10.33 -27.07 -19.60
CA ARG A 291 -9.92 -28.39 -20.11
C ARG A 291 -8.41 -28.43 -20.42
N PRO A 292 -7.60 -29.27 -19.74
CA PRO A 292 -6.15 -29.28 -19.96
C PRO A 292 -5.81 -30.05 -21.24
N GLN A 293 -5.61 -29.34 -22.35
CA GLN A 293 -5.22 -29.94 -23.62
C GLN A 293 -3.67 -30.05 -23.72
N ARG A 294 -3.11 -30.97 -22.93
CA ARG A 294 -1.82 -31.62 -23.21
C ARG A 294 -2.09 -32.96 -23.89
N GLN A 295 -2.04 -32.99 -25.23
CA GLN A 295 -1.81 -34.20 -26.02
C GLN A 295 -0.92 -33.78 -27.20
N ASN A 296 0.39 -34.05 -27.13
CA ASN A 296 1.01 -35.22 -27.76
C ASN A 296 0.58 -35.41 -29.23
N LEU A 297 1.37 -34.86 -30.16
CA LEU A 297 1.62 -35.52 -31.44
C LEU A 297 3.12 -35.81 -31.54
N ARG A 298 3.41 -37.12 -31.47
CA ARG A 298 4.71 -37.77 -31.63
C ARG A 298 4.58 -38.70 -32.82
N LEU A 299 5.31 -38.44 -33.90
CA LEU A 299 5.70 -39.38 -34.98
C LEU A 299 7.05 -38.85 -35.50
N SER A 300 8.20 -39.33 -35.02
CA SER A 300 8.95 -40.54 -35.39
C SER A 300 9.51 -40.53 -36.81
N VAL A 301 10.84 -40.46 -36.93
CA VAL A 301 11.81 -41.15 -37.84
C VAL A 301 13.20 -40.55 -37.49
N GLN A 302 14.11 -41.29 -36.80
CA GLN A 302 15.28 -42.06 -37.32
C GLN A 302 16.31 -41.14 -38.01
N GLU A 303 17.64 -41.07 -37.77
CA GLU A 303 18.73 -41.95 -37.30
C GLU A 303 19.83 -41.02 -36.68
N ASP A 304 20.47 -41.36 -35.56
CA ASP A 304 21.73 -42.11 -35.38
C ASP A 304 23.03 -41.25 -35.36
N ASP A 305 23.83 -41.56 -34.33
CA ASP A 305 25.23 -41.28 -34.01
C ASP A 305 25.93 -39.89 -34.08
N GLY A 306 26.67 -39.60 -32.99
CA GLY A 306 28.08 -39.21 -33.12
C GLY A 306 28.56 -37.85 -32.60
N SER A 307 29.35 -37.89 -31.53
CA SER A 307 30.58 -37.09 -31.31
C SER A 307 30.54 -35.59 -30.94
N THR A 308 30.91 -35.35 -29.67
CA THR A 308 31.93 -34.42 -29.14
C THR A 308 32.46 -33.19 -29.92
N LYS A 309 32.49 -32.08 -29.15
CA LYS A 309 33.51 -31.00 -29.05
C LYS A 309 33.59 -29.86 -30.10
N TYR A 310 34.01 -28.72 -29.54
CA TYR A 310 34.39 -27.41 -30.09
C TYR A 310 33.23 -26.41 -30.24
N GLU A 311 33.17 -25.35 -29.44
CA GLU A 311 34.05 -24.16 -29.34
C GLU A 311 33.85 -23.21 -30.53
N GLN A 312 33.86 -21.92 -30.18
CA GLN A 312 33.98 -20.73 -31.02
C GLN A 312 32.69 -19.94 -31.30
N LYS A 313 32.55 -18.74 -30.70
CA LYS A 313 33.12 -17.43 -31.14
C LYS A 313 32.05 -16.80 -32.04
N LEU A 314 31.46 -15.66 -31.72
CA LEU A 314 32.00 -14.30 -31.86
C LEU A 314 30.81 -13.41 -31.45
N GLN A 315 31.01 -12.43 -30.56
CA GLN A 315 31.19 -11.01 -30.90
C GLN A 315 29.95 -10.15 -30.66
N THR A 316 30.18 -9.13 -29.83
CA THR A 316 29.92 -7.69 -30.11
C THR A 316 28.44 -7.32 -30.31
N PHE A 317 27.86 -6.35 -29.60
CA PHE A 317 28.18 -4.93 -29.73
C PHE A 317 27.83 -4.10 -28.50
N SER A 318 28.74 -3.16 -28.23
CA SER A 318 28.59 -1.96 -27.43
C SER A 318 27.48 -1.02 -27.93
N SER A 319 26.95 -0.27 -26.97
CA SER A 319 26.62 1.16 -27.04
C SER A 319 25.76 1.66 -28.21
N SER A 320 24.52 2.05 -27.89
CA SER A 320 23.94 3.33 -28.33
C SER A 320 22.71 3.67 -27.48
N GLN A 321 22.97 4.19 -26.28
CA GLN A 321 22.02 5.10 -25.63
C GLN A 321 22.11 6.43 -26.38
N ARG A 322 21.10 6.71 -27.21
CA ARG A 322 20.78 8.08 -27.61
C ARG A 322 19.42 8.46 -27.03
N SER A 323 19.51 9.42 -26.12
CA SER A 323 18.45 10.25 -25.60
C SER A 323 17.73 11.03 -26.70
N SER A 324 16.40 11.03 -26.65
CA SER A 324 15.51 12.16 -26.94
C SER A 324 14.08 11.65 -26.73
N GLY A 325 13.08 12.38 -26.25
CA GLY A 325 12.90 13.79 -25.95
C GLY A 325 11.37 13.91 -25.84
N GLY A 326 10.84 14.24 -24.67
CA GLY A 326 10.17 15.53 -24.52
C GLY A 326 8.71 15.32 -24.16
N ARG A 327 8.35 15.55 -22.90
CA ARG A 327 6.97 15.88 -22.54
C ARG A 327 6.99 17.21 -21.81
N ALA A 328 6.28 18.14 -22.43
CA ALA A 328 5.92 19.44 -21.96
C ALA A 328 5.34 19.37 -20.54
N SER A 329 5.77 20.36 -19.77
CA SER A 329 5.33 20.73 -18.44
C SER A 329 3.89 21.24 -18.48
N ASP A 330 3.14 20.98 -17.42
CA ASP A 330 1.88 21.68 -17.11
C ASP A 330 2.03 22.29 -15.70
N PRO A 331 1.51 23.51 -15.45
CA PRO A 331 2.04 24.42 -14.45
C PRO A 331 1.25 24.37 -13.14
N ALA A 332 1.98 24.28 -12.03
CA ALA A 332 1.61 24.92 -10.76
C ALA A 332 2.81 24.84 -9.81
N ILE A 333 3.32 26.01 -9.42
CA ILE A 333 4.45 26.29 -8.50
C ILE A 333 5.84 26.13 -9.14
N PRO A 334 6.61 27.24 -9.32
CA PRO A 334 7.98 27.20 -9.80
C PRO A 334 8.88 26.40 -8.83
N GLY A 335 9.61 25.41 -9.34
CA GLY A 335 10.86 24.97 -8.74
C GLY A 335 10.93 23.57 -8.15
N ARG A 336 9.84 22.87 -7.85
CA ARG A 336 9.95 21.49 -7.33
C ARG A 336 9.88 20.46 -8.45
N VAL A 337 11.06 20.09 -8.96
CA VAL A 337 11.23 18.89 -9.79
C VAL A 337 10.55 17.71 -9.09
N SER A 338 9.70 16.97 -9.81
CA SER A 338 9.08 15.75 -9.27
C SER A 338 10.16 14.90 -8.61
N ARG A 339 10.00 14.55 -7.32
CA ARG A 339 11.06 13.87 -6.55
C ARG A 339 11.57 12.60 -7.23
N LYS A 340 10.71 11.87 -7.95
CA LYS A 340 11.07 10.70 -8.77
C LYS A 340 12.03 11.05 -9.91
N LYS A 341 11.86 12.23 -10.52
CA LYS A 341 12.74 12.76 -11.56
C LYS A 341 14.08 13.21 -10.98
N ALA A 342 14.10 13.90 -9.84
CA ALA A 342 15.33 14.27 -9.14
C ALA A 342 16.14 13.04 -8.72
N ASN A 343 15.46 12.02 -8.21
CA ASN A 343 16.02 10.73 -7.83
C ASN A 343 16.68 9.97 -9.00
N ARG A 344 16.03 10.00 -10.18
CA ARG A 344 16.62 9.48 -11.41
C ARG A 344 17.85 10.29 -11.82
N GLN A 345 17.78 11.62 -11.74
CA GLN A 345 18.89 12.51 -12.07
C GLN A 345 20.12 12.28 -11.18
N ILE A 346 19.92 12.05 -9.87
CA ILE A 346 21.01 11.71 -8.95
C ILE A 346 21.70 10.42 -9.39
N LEU A 347 20.95 9.33 -9.58
CA LEU A 347 21.54 8.05 -9.97
C LEU A 347 22.19 8.09 -11.36
N GLU A 348 21.60 8.83 -12.30
CA GLU A 348 22.17 9.04 -13.62
C GLU A 348 23.50 9.80 -13.52
N ARG A 349 23.55 10.86 -12.70
CA ARG A 349 24.78 11.63 -12.47
C ARG A 349 25.85 10.81 -11.75
N VAL A 350 25.49 10.03 -10.72
CA VAL A 350 26.43 9.10 -10.06
C VAL A 350 26.99 8.09 -11.06
N ASN A 351 26.14 7.54 -11.94
CA ASN A 351 26.57 6.57 -12.96
C ASN A 351 27.49 7.20 -14.02
N THR A 352 27.26 8.48 -14.38
CA THR A 352 28.15 9.24 -15.25
C THR A 352 29.49 9.50 -14.56
N LEU A 353 29.47 9.97 -13.30
CA LEU A 353 30.68 10.26 -12.53
C LEU A 353 31.50 9.01 -12.22
N SER A 354 30.85 7.85 -12.09
CA SER A 354 31.53 6.58 -11.85
C SER A 354 32.05 5.91 -13.14
N ASN A 355 31.90 6.54 -14.31
CA ASN A 355 32.23 5.95 -15.62
C ASN A 355 31.61 4.55 -15.82
N GLY A 356 30.39 4.33 -15.31
CA GLY A 356 29.72 3.03 -15.37
C GLY A 356 30.24 1.98 -14.38
N ASN A 357 31.13 2.34 -13.42
CA ASN A 357 31.55 1.43 -12.37
C ASN A 357 30.36 1.08 -11.46
N VAL A 358 29.90 -0.18 -11.58
CA VAL A 358 28.75 -0.71 -10.82
C VAL A 358 29.01 -0.72 -9.32
N HIS A 359 30.28 -0.88 -8.90
CA HIS A 359 30.67 -0.90 -7.49
C HIS A 359 30.42 0.45 -6.82
N THR A 360 30.91 1.53 -7.43
CA THR A 360 30.76 2.90 -6.92
C THR A 360 29.29 3.32 -6.85
N VAL A 361 28.47 2.91 -7.83
CA VAL A 361 27.01 3.14 -7.80
C VAL A 361 26.34 2.38 -6.65
N SER A 362 26.81 1.16 -6.35
CA SER A 362 26.32 0.36 -5.22
C SER A 362 26.72 0.96 -3.88
N GLU A 363 27.98 1.38 -3.73
CA GLU A 363 28.48 2.08 -2.54
C GLU A 363 27.74 3.38 -2.29
N PHE A 364 27.46 4.16 -3.35
CA PHE A 364 26.67 5.37 -3.21
C PHE A 364 25.28 5.08 -2.66
N LYS A 365 24.59 4.06 -3.20
CA LYS A 365 23.28 3.63 -2.70
C LYS A 365 23.35 3.18 -1.24
N GLN A 366 24.44 2.52 -0.84
CA GLN A 366 24.64 2.06 0.54
C GLN A 366 24.90 3.23 1.48
N ALA A 367 25.81 4.15 1.13
CA ALA A 367 26.13 5.34 1.93
C ALA A 367 24.90 6.23 2.10
N ALA A 368 24.15 6.41 1.02
CA ALA A 368 22.98 7.27 1.03
C ALA A 368 21.78 6.59 1.75
N LYS A 369 21.71 5.25 1.75
CA LYS A 369 20.83 4.48 2.64
C LYS A 369 21.24 4.65 4.11
N ALA A 370 22.53 4.55 4.42
CA ALA A 370 23.04 4.73 5.78
C ALA A 370 22.74 6.15 6.30
N LEU A 371 22.87 7.17 5.45
CA LEU A 371 22.47 8.54 5.76
C LEU A 371 20.98 8.65 6.08
N GLY A 372 20.12 8.06 5.25
CA GLY A 372 18.67 8.07 5.48
C GLY A 372 18.24 7.29 6.73
N ASN A 373 19.04 6.32 7.14
CA ASN A 373 18.86 5.53 8.37
C ASN A 373 19.47 6.18 9.62
N GLN A 374 20.15 7.32 9.50
CA GLN A 374 20.95 7.94 10.57
C GLN A 374 22.10 7.06 11.08
N GLU A 375 22.50 6.05 10.31
CA GLU A 375 23.70 5.23 10.57
C GLU A 375 24.98 5.96 10.14
N MET A 376 24.83 6.99 9.30
CA MET A 376 25.89 7.86 8.81
C MET A 376 25.46 9.31 9.01
N SER A 377 26.36 10.16 9.54
CA SER A 377 26.11 11.59 9.70
C SER A 377 26.13 12.31 8.36
N GLY A 378 25.47 13.48 8.28
CA GLY A 378 25.54 14.33 7.08
C GLY A 378 26.99 14.67 6.67
N GLN A 379 27.87 14.92 7.65
CA GLN A 379 29.29 15.20 7.39
C GLN A 379 30.02 13.99 6.80
N ALA A 380 29.84 12.80 7.37
CA ALA A 380 30.47 11.58 6.87
C ALA A 380 30.01 11.26 5.43
N PHE A 381 28.76 11.55 5.10
CA PHE A 381 28.25 11.40 3.74
C PHE A 381 28.86 12.41 2.77
N VAL A 382 29.00 13.68 3.18
CA VAL A 382 29.68 14.72 2.38
C VAL A 382 31.14 14.34 2.12
N ASP A 383 31.85 13.87 3.15
CA ASP A 383 33.26 13.46 3.05
C ASP A 383 33.41 12.25 2.11
N TYR A 384 32.50 11.27 2.19
CA TYR A 384 32.41 10.17 1.24
C TYR A 384 32.24 10.66 -0.20
N LEU A 385 31.30 11.57 -0.46
CA LEU A 385 31.07 12.10 -1.80
C LEU A 385 32.29 12.87 -2.34
N ARG A 386 32.92 13.71 -1.50
CA ARG A 386 34.12 14.46 -1.86
C ARG A 386 35.30 13.54 -2.17
N SER A 387 35.48 12.49 -1.38
CA SER A 387 36.53 11.48 -1.59
C SER A 387 36.30 10.63 -2.84
N THR A 388 35.03 10.36 -3.19
CA THR A 388 34.69 9.43 -4.28
C THR A 388 34.57 10.12 -5.63
N PHE A 389 33.99 11.33 -5.66
CA PHE A 389 33.64 12.02 -6.91
C PHE A 389 34.44 13.30 -7.13
N GLY A 390 35.20 13.78 -6.15
CA GLY A 390 35.86 15.08 -6.19
C GLY A 390 34.99 16.19 -5.61
N LYS A 391 35.62 17.30 -5.21
CA LYS A 391 34.96 18.38 -4.45
C LYS A 391 33.81 19.03 -5.23
N LYS A 392 34.03 19.35 -6.50
CA LYS A 392 33.09 20.10 -7.34
C LYS A 392 31.86 19.26 -7.70
N GLU A 393 32.09 18.01 -8.08
CA GLU A 393 31.07 17.05 -8.48
C GLU A 393 30.22 16.61 -7.28
N ALA A 394 30.85 16.48 -6.10
CA ALA A 394 30.16 16.21 -4.85
C ALA A 394 29.20 17.34 -4.46
N GLU A 395 29.61 18.61 -4.61
CA GLU A 395 28.77 19.78 -4.32
C GLU A 395 27.50 19.79 -5.19
N GLU A 396 27.62 19.56 -6.49
CA GLU A 396 26.48 19.47 -7.41
C GLU A 396 25.55 18.29 -7.07
N LEU A 397 26.13 17.15 -6.70
CA LEU A 397 25.36 15.98 -6.29
C LEU A 397 24.60 16.24 -4.98
N LEU A 398 25.25 16.90 -4.02
CA LEU A 398 24.70 17.24 -2.72
C LEU A 398 23.51 18.20 -2.83
N HIS A 399 23.57 19.18 -3.73
CA HIS A 399 22.41 20.06 -3.99
C HIS A 399 21.18 19.27 -4.42
N LEU A 400 21.34 18.28 -5.30
CA LEU A 400 20.25 17.40 -5.72
C LEU A 400 19.77 16.50 -4.57
N VAL A 401 20.70 15.97 -3.76
CA VAL A 401 20.36 15.10 -2.62
C VAL A 401 19.59 15.86 -1.55
N VAL A 402 19.99 17.08 -1.20
CA VAL A 402 19.32 17.93 -0.18
C VAL A 402 17.86 18.20 -0.54
N GLU A 403 17.54 18.39 -1.83
CA GLU A 403 16.16 18.60 -2.29
C GLU A 403 15.26 17.37 -2.16
N VAL A 404 15.86 16.18 -2.14
CA VAL A 404 15.14 14.89 -2.16
C VAL A 404 15.04 14.27 -0.77
N VAL A 405 15.96 14.58 0.14
CA VAL A 405 15.94 14.08 1.52
C VAL A 405 14.68 14.60 2.25
N PRO A 406 13.81 13.75 2.81
CA PRO A 406 12.58 14.20 3.46
C PRO A 406 12.79 14.74 4.89
N GLN A 407 13.86 14.32 5.57
CA GLN A 407 14.10 14.59 6.98
C GLN A 407 14.72 15.99 7.16
N PRO A 408 14.03 16.95 7.80
CA PRO A 408 14.54 18.33 7.94
C PRO A 408 15.88 18.43 8.67
N GLN A 409 16.11 17.54 9.65
CA GLN A 409 17.35 17.47 10.41
C GLN A 409 18.54 17.09 9.51
N VAL A 410 18.39 16.03 8.71
CA VAL A 410 19.43 15.60 7.75
C VAL A 410 19.62 16.64 6.65
N GLN A 411 18.55 17.29 6.17
CA GLN A 411 18.70 18.42 5.25
C GLN A 411 19.54 19.55 5.86
N GLN A 412 19.32 19.87 7.13
CA GLN A 412 20.07 20.90 7.82
C GLN A 412 21.54 20.51 8.00
N GLU A 413 21.82 19.27 8.40
CA GLU A 413 23.19 18.74 8.49
C GLU A 413 23.92 18.82 7.15
N LEU A 414 23.26 18.38 6.06
CA LEU A 414 23.84 18.44 4.72
C LEU A 414 24.06 19.89 4.25
N ARG A 415 23.15 20.83 4.56
CA ARG A 415 23.32 22.25 4.24
C ARG A 415 24.49 22.88 5.01
N VAL A 416 24.63 22.55 6.30
CA VAL A 416 25.75 23.03 7.13
C VAL A 416 27.08 22.45 6.64
N ALA A 417 27.09 21.16 6.28
CA ALA A 417 28.27 20.50 5.74
C ALA A 417 28.63 20.98 4.32
N LEU A 418 27.65 21.42 3.53
CA LEU A 418 27.87 22.09 2.22
C LEU A 418 28.51 23.48 2.36
N ALA A 419 28.21 24.20 3.44
CA ALA A 419 28.75 25.55 3.68
C ALA A 419 30.20 25.56 4.20
N ARG A 420 30.78 24.38 4.48
CA ARG A 420 32.17 24.17 4.92
C ARG A 420 32.99 23.56 3.80
#